data_AF-A0A7C1S6M6-F1
#
_entry.id   AF-A0A7C1S6M6-F1
#
_cell.length_a   1.000
_cell.length_b   1.000
_cell.length_c   1.000
_cell.angle_alpha   90.00
_cell.angle_beta   90.00
_cell.angle_gamma   90.00
#
_symmetry.space_group_name_H-M   'P 1'
#
loop_
_entity.id
_entity.type
_entity.pdbx_description
1 polymer ?
#
loop_
_entity_poly.entity_id
_entity_poly.type
_entity_poly.pdbx_seq_one_letter_code
_entity_poly.pdbx_strand_id
1 'polypeptide(L)' 'MTGKKKGDNVSVNSFEDLKAHAGHKITCITYGKPAENAAVECETCNEVLLDFDKNKEKERR' A
#
# COMPACT_ATOMS: atom_id res chain seq x y z
N MET A 1 9.27 14.87 -5.29
CA MET A 1 7.91 14.50 -5.74
C MET A 1 8.02 13.14 -6.42
N THR A 2 7.82 12.06 -5.68
CA THR A 2 8.00 10.69 -6.22
C THR A 2 6.88 10.40 -7.21
N GLY A 3 7.24 10.19 -8.48
CA GLY A 3 6.30 9.90 -9.56
C GLY A 3 5.56 8.59 -9.30
N LYS A 4 4.23 8.67 -9.15
CA LYS A 4 3.33 7.51 -9.00
C LYS A 4 3.36 6.67 -10.27
N LYS A 5 3.58 5.35 -10.15
CA LYS A 5 3.37 4.40 -11.26
C LYS A 5 1.93 3.89 -11.21
N LYS A 6 1.36 3.61 -12.39
CA LYS A 6 -0.05 3.20 -12.54
C LYS A 6 -0.16 1.76 -12.04
N GLY A 7 -0.66 1.57 -10.81
CA GLY A 7 -0.84 0.24 -10.22
C GLY A 7 -0.57 0.12 -8.71
N ASP A 8 -0.08 1.18 -8.07
CA ASP A 8 0.09 1.27 -6.62
C ASP A 8 -1.20 1.87 -6.01
N ASN A 9 -1.88 1.23 -5.04
CA ASN A 9 -3.01 1.86 -4.36
C ASN A 9 -2.55 2.60 -3.11
N VAL A 10 -3.14 3.77 -2.90
CA VAL A 10 -2.99 4.54 -1.67
C VAL A 10 -4.39 5.01 -1.25
N SER A 11 -4.92 4.46 -0.17
CA SER A 11 -6.23 4.86 0.33
C SER A 11 -6.14 6.17 1.15
N VAL A 12 -5.01 6.39 1.83
CA VAL A 12 -4.73 7.59 2.62
C VAL A 12 -3.93 8.62 1.83
N ASN A 13 -4.45 9.84 1.66
CA ASN A 13 -3.85 10.84 0.77
C ASN A 13 -3.61 12.20 1.43
N SER A 14 -3.95 12.34 2.70
CA SER A 14 -3.79 13.56 3.50
C SER A 14 -3.33 13.25 4.93
N PHE A 15 -2.96 14.30 5.68
CA PHE A 15 -2.64 14.18 7.10
C PHE A 15 -3.85 13.68 7.90
N GLU A 16 -5.03 14.17 7.56
CA GLU A 16 -6.30 13.87 8.19
C GLU A 16 -6.69 12.40 7.98
N ASP A 17 -6.52 11.89 6.76
CA ASP A 17 -6.75 10.48 6.45
C ASP A 17 -5.86 9.59 7.32
N LEU A 18 -4.54 9.86 7.34
CA LEU A 18 -3.60 9.04 8.11
C LEU A 18 -3.80 9.18 9.62
N LYS A 19 -4.16 10.38 10.10
CA LYS A 19 -4.43 10.65 11.52
C LYS A 19 -5.60 9.82 12.04
N ALA A 20 -6.58 9.49 11.20
CA ALA A 20 -7.70 8.62 11.57
C ALA A 20 -7.25 7.20 11.98
N HIS A 21 -6.03 6.79 11.61
CA HIS A 21 -5.44 5.50 11.98
C HIS A 21 -4.52 5.57 13.21
N ALA A 22 -4.40 6.73 13.87
CA ALA A 22 -3.52 6.88 15.03
C ALA A 22 -3.95 5.96 16.19
N GLY A 23 -3.01 5.12 16.67
CA GLY A 23 -3.27 4.14 17.73
C GLY A 23 -3.83 2.81 17.23
N HIS A 24 -4.06 2.63 15.93
CA HIS A 24 -4.47 1.37 15.36
C HIS A 24 -3.28 0.41 15.17
N LYS A 25 -3.59 -0.88 14.99
CA LYS A 25 -2.58 -1.88 14.65
C LYS A 25 -2.22 -1.76 13.18
N ILE A 26 -1.00 -1.28 12.91
CA ILE A 26 -0.45 -1.15 11.56
C ILE A 26 0.58 -2.27 11.32
N THR A 27 0.43 -2.98 10.21
CA THR A 27 1.30 -4.09 9.81
C THR A 27 1.85 -3.85 8.41
N CYS A 28 3.12 -4.18 8.20
CA CYS A 28 3.72 -4.27 6.87
C CYS A 28 3.81 -5.74 6.47
N ILE A 29 3.12 -6.12 5.39
CA ILE A 29 2.96 -7.51 4.96
C ILE A 29 3.34 -7.68 3.48
N THR A 30 3.68 -8.91 3.10
CA THR A 30 3.92 -9.27 1.70
C THR A 30 2.96 -10.35 1.26
N TYR A 31 2.55 -10.29 -0.01
CA TYR A 31 1.70 -11.26 -0.66
C TYR A 31 2.44 -11.97 -1.79
N GLY A 32 2.09 -13.24 -2.03
CA GLY A 32 2.74 -14.10 -3.03
C GLY A 32 3.91 -14.93 -2.48
N LYS A 33 4.27 -16.00 -3.21
CA LYS A 33 5.44 -16.86 -2.93
C LYS A 33 6.13 -17.23 -4.25
N PRO A 34 7.28 -16.61 -4.60
CA PRO A 34 7.99 -15.56 -3.87
C PRO A 34 7.14 -14.27 -3.78
N ALA A 35 7.46 -13.37 -2.84
CA ALA A 35 6.70 -12.13 -2.65
C ALA A 35 6.58 -11.32 -3.95
N GLU A 36 5.35 -10.99 -4.32
CA GLU A 36 4.96 -10.25 -5.54
C GLU A 36 4.33 -8.89 -5.22
N ASN A 37 3.82 -8.69 -4.00
CA ASN A 37 3.28 -7.42 -3.53
C ASN A 37 3.73 -7.17 -2.08
N ALA A 38 3.89 -5.90 -1.72
CA ALA A 38 4.12 -5.45 -0.35
C ALA A 38 3.12 -4.35 0.01
N ALA A 39 2.49 -4.48 1.17
CA ALA A 39 1.41 -3.59 1.63
C ALA A 39 1.60 -3.15 3.08
N VAL A 40 1.19 -1.91 3.36
CA VAL A 40 0.97 -1.39 4.71
C VAL A 40 -0.53 -1.41 4.98
N GLU A 41 -0.92 -2.14 6.02
CA GLU A 41 -2.32 -2.36 6.38
C GLU A 41 -2.62 -1.85 7.78
N CYS A 42 -3.83 -1.32 7.94
CA CYS A 42 -4.43 -1.05 9.23
C CYS A 42 -5.38 -2.20 9.58
N GLU A 43 -4.93 -3.14 10.41
CA GLU A 43 -5.72 -4.31 10.80
C GLU A 43 -6.96 -3.93 11.61
N THR A 44 -6.91 -2.82 12.35
CA THR A 44 -8.07 -2.30 13.09
C THR A 44 -9.19 -1.84 12.17
N CYS A 45 -8.83 -1.23 11.03
CA CYS A 45 -9.79 -0.75 10.04
C CYS A 45 -10.14 -1.80 8.98
N ASN A 46 -9.39 -2.91 8.92
CA ASN A 46 -9.39 -3.86 7.81
C ASN A 46 -9.16 -3.16 6.46
N GLU A 47 -8.14 -2.30 6.41
CA GLU A 47 -7.86 -1.44 5.26
C GLU A 47 -6.38 -1.51 4.84
N VAL A 48 -6.14 -1.52 3.53
CA VAL A 48 -4.80 -1.36 2.93
C VAL A 48 -4.54 0.12 2.72
N LEU A 49 -3.56 0.68 3.45
CA LEU A 49 -3.22 2.11 3.38
C LEU A 49 -2.39 2.43 2.14
N LEU A 50 -1.48 1.51 1.79
CA LEU A 50 -0.51 1.66 0.72
C LEU A 50 -0.05 0.27 0.26
N ASP A 51 0.01 0.04 -1.05
CA ASP A 51 0.60 -1.19 -1.59
C ASP A 51 1.43 -0.95 -2.86
N PHE A 52 2.37 -1.87 -3.10
CA PHE A 52 3.22 -1.88 -4.29
C PHE A 52 3.36 -3.30 -4.84
N ASP A 53 3.15 -3.45 -6.14
CA ASP A 53 3.45 -4.67 -6.87
C ASP A 53 4.91 -4.67 -7.36
N LYS A 54 5.58 -5.82 -7.21
CA LYS A 54 6.96 -6.06 -7.66
C LYS A 54 7.11 -6.06 -9.18
N ASN A 55 6.04 -6.28 -9.96
CA ASN A 55 6.12 -6.61 -11.38
C ASN A 55 5.15 -5.82 -12.29
N LYS A 56 5.19 -4.49 -12.28
CA LYS A 56 4.46 -3.66 -13.29
C LYS A 56 5.35 -2.97 -14.32
N GLU A 57 6.61 -3.40 -14.46
CA GLU A 57 7.55 -2.81 -15.42
C GLU A 57 7.52 -3.44 -16.83
N LYS A 58 6.75 -4.51 -17.08
CA LYS A 58 6.83 -5.30 -18.33
C LYS A 58 5.70 -5.17 -19.36
N GLU A 59 4.60 -4.45 -19.09
CA GLU A 59 3.46 -4.33 -20.04
C GLU A 59 3.27 -2.93 -20.64
N ARG A 60 4.38 -2.28 -21.04
CA ARG A 60 4.34 -1.07 -21.90
C ARG A 60 5.29 -1.22 -23.09
N ARG A 61 5.05 -2.23 -23.93
CA ARG A 61 5.58 -2.28 -25.30
C ARG A 61 4.51 -1.76 -26.26
#